data_AF-A0A4R1CK79-F1
#
_entry.id   AF-A0A4R1CK79-F1
#
_cell.length_a   1.000
_cell.length_b   1.000
_cell.length_c   1.000
_cell.angle_alpha   90.00
_cell.angle_beta   90.00
_cell.angle_gamma   90.00
#
_symmetry.space_group_name_H-M   'P 1'
#
loop_
_entity.id
_entity.type
_entity.pdbx_description
1 polymer ?
#
loop_
_entity_poly.entity_id
_entity_poly.type
_entity_poly.pdbx_seq_one_letter_code
_entity_poly.pdbx_strand_id
1 'polypeptide(L)'
;MTMDDFAEKVTRRFFGFCENQRTQAAVIATIRSAMEGEGRSQKVFRRLNRLVFVPLAGPAGLHVSTVRLQLALGTLSAAAMMRYQMKLEPLASMDLEDLVQALTPAVRGALQAEPVGEIEAWDDEAAPYPRAEPHRLDARRQWKLTGRLS
;
A
#
# COMPACT_ATOMS: atom_id res chain seq x y z
N MET A 1 -10.68 -16.44 9.68
CA MET A 1 -9.40 -15.72 9.88
C MET A 1 -9.71 -14.48 10.68
N THR A 2 -9.03 -14.26 11.79
CA THR A 2 -9.26 -13.06 12.62
C THR A 2 -8.63 -11.82 11.97
N MET A 3 -8.97 -10.62 12.44
CA MET A 3 -8.32 -9.38 11.97
C MET A 3 -6.82 -9.38 12.31
N ASP A 4 -6.46 -9.98 13.43
CA ASP A 4 -5.09 -10.10 13.91
C ASP A 4 -4.26 -10.96 12.94
N ASP A 5 -4.78 -12.14 12.59
CA ASP A 5 -4.16 -13.03 11.60
C ASP A 5 -4.01 -12.35 10.24
N PHE A 6 -4.99 -11.52 9.85
CA PHE A 6 -4.94 -10.81 8.58
C PHE A 6 -3.86 -9.72 8.59
N ALA A 7 -3.83 -8.91 9.64
CA ALA A 7 -2.84 -7.85 9.81
C ALA A 7 -1.41 -8.42 9.83
N GLU A 8 -1.19 -9.54 10.54
CA GLU A 8 0.11 -10.20 10.57
C GLU A 8 0.50 -10.72 9.17
N LYS A 9 -0.39 -11.45 8.49
CA LYS A 9 -0.12 -12.01 7.16
C LYS A 9 0.14 -10.93 6.11
N VAL A 10 -0.59 -9.83 6.15
CA VAL A 10 -0.39 -8.65 5.30
C VAL A 10 0.99 -8.05 5.56
N THR A 11 1.34 -7.83 6.84
CA THR A 11 2.63 -7.25 7.24
C THR A 11 3.79 -8.12 6.77
N ARG A 12 3.74 -9.42 7.10
CA ARG A 12 4.69 -10.44 6.66
C ARG A 12 4.85 -10.49 5.15
N ARG A 13 3.74 -10.47 4.41
CA ARG A 13 3.75 -10.49 2.95
C ARG A 13 4.38 -9.23 2.35
N PHE A 14 4.07 -8.06 2.90
CA PHE A 14 4.66 -6.80 2.47
C PHE A 14 6.18 -6.80 2.66
N PHE A 15 6.67 -7.12 3.85
CA PHE A 15 8.10 -7.17 4.12
C PHE A 15 8.81 -8.30 3.37
N GLY A 16 8.14 -9.41 3.09
CA GLY A 16 8.66 -10.45 2.20
C GLY A 16 8.99 -9.91 0.78
N PHE A 17 8.25 -8.91 0.28
CA PHE A 17 8.62 -8.25 -0.97
C PHE A 17 9.80 -7.28 -0.82
N CYS A 18 9.97 -6.67 0.35
CA CYS A 18 11.08 -5.77 0.67
C CYS A 18 12.39 -6.50 0.96
N GLU A 19 12.36 -7.76 1.44
CA GLU A 19 13.56 -8.57 1.68
C GLU A 19 13.98 -9.40 0.46
N ASN A 20 13.07 -9.61 -0.49
CA ASN A 20 13.38 -10.36 -1.70
C ASN A 20 14.26 -9.53 -2.65
N GLN A 21 15.50 -9.97 -2.85
CA GLN A 21 16.52 -9.32 -3.69
C GLN A 21 16.03 -8.95 -5.10
N ARG A 22 15.09 -9.71 -5.67
CA ARG A 22 14.55 -9.43 -7.01
C ARG A 22 13.50 -8.32 -7.01
N THR A 23 12.79 -8.11 -5.90
CA THR A 23 11.66 -7.17 -5.82
C THR A 23 11.92 -5.96 -4.95
N GLN A 24 12.88 -6.03 -4.02
CA GLN A 24 13.21 -4.99 -3.04
C GLN A 24 13.44 -3.62 -3.70
N ALA A 25 14.38 -3.54 -4.65
CA ALA A 25 14.73 -2.28 -5.29
C ALA A 25 13.51 -1.64 -5.98
N ALA A 26 12.70 -2.45 -6.66
CA ALA A 26 11.49 -1.98 -7.33
C ALA A 26 10.43 -1.50 -6.33
N VAL A 27 10.21 -2.22 -5.22
CA VAL A 27 9.23 -1.86 -4.20
C VAL A 27 9.64 -0.59 -3.46
N ILE A 28 10.90 -0.49 -3.02
CA ILE A 28 11.40 0.70 -2.31
C ILE A 28 11.40 1.94 -3.22
N ALA A 29 11.81 1.80 -4.49
CA ALA A 29 11.71 2.90 -5.45
C ALA A 29 10.26 3.34 -5.70
N THR A 30 9.34 2.39 -5.72
CA THR A 30 7.90 2.65 -5.88
C THR A 30 7.36 3.43 -4.66
N ILE A 31 7.71 3.01 -3.44
CA ILE A 31 7.32 3.70 -2.19
C ILE A 31 7.88 5.12 -2.16
N ARG A 32 9.17 5.28 -2.46
CA ARG A 32 9.85 6.58 -2.48
C ARG A 32 9.20 7.54 -3.46
N SER A 33 8.98 7.11 -4.69
CA SER A 33 8.31 7.93 -5.72
C SER A 33 6.90 8.34 -5.34
N ALA A 34 6.17 7.50 -4.58
CA ALA A 34 4.85 7.87 -4.09
C ALA A 34 4.93 8.97 -3.01
N MET A 35 5.97 8.97 -2.17
CA MET A 35 6.20 10.00 -1.15
C MET A 35 6.71 11.32 -1.74
N GLU A 36 7.46 11.27 -2.84
CA GLU A 36 7.99 12.45 -3.54
C GLU A 36 6.93 13.19 -4.40
N GLY A 37 5.72 12.63 -4.55
CA GLY A 37 4.55 13.39 -5.01
C GLY A 37 4.41 13.63 -6.51
N GLU A 38 5.19 12.98 -7.38
CA GLU A 38 5.14 13.17 -8.85
C GLU A 38 3.88 12.55 -9.55
N GLY A 39 2.69 12.63 -8.95
CA GLY A 39 1.43 12.16 -9.55
C GLY A 39 1.32 10.63 -9.76
N ARG A 40 2.30 9.84 -9.29
CA ARG A 40 2.34 8.37 -9.45
C ARG A 40 1.75 7.61 -8.24
N SER A 41 1.44 8.30 -7.15
CA SER A 41 1.02 7.71 -5.86
C SER A 41 -0.16 6.74 -6.00
N GLN A 42 -1.17 7.06 -6.81
CA GLN A 42 -2.31 6.16 -7.02
C GLN A 42 -1.95 4.86 -7.75
N LYS A 43 -1.14 4.93 -8.82
CA LYS A 43 -0.71 3.73 -9.59
C LYS A 43 0.13 2.81 -8.69
N VAL A 44 1.02 3.42 -7.89
CA VAL A 44 1.81 2.74 -6.86
C VAL A 44 0.89 2.04 -5.87
N PHE A 45 -0.06 2.77 -5.32
CA PHE A 45 -0.97 2.27 -4.31
C PHE A 45 -1.80 1.09 -4.81
N ARG A 46 -2.42 1.23 -5.99
CA ARG A 46 -3.19 0.15 -6.65
C ARG A 46 -2.33 -1.10 -6.85
N ARG A 47 -1.07 -0.93 -7.25
CA ARG A 47 -0.13 -2.05 -7.44
C ARG A 47 0.16 -2.75 -6.12
N LEU A 48 0.52 -2.01 -5.06
CA LEU A 48 0.80 -2.58 -3.74
C LEU A 48 -0.43 -3.29 -3.15
N ASN A 49 -1.60 -2.68 -3.26
CA ASN A 49 -2.87 -3.27 -2.83
C ASN A 49 -3.12 -4.63 -3.49
N ARG A 50 -2.92 -4.71 -4.82
CA ARG A 50 -3.08 -5.96 -5.58
C ARG A 50 -2.06 -7.04 -5.20
N LEU A 51 -0.84 -6.65 -4.80
CA LEU A 51 0.22 -7.61 -4.45
C LEU A 51 0.09 -8.14 -3.02
N VAL A 52 -0.37 -7.29 -2.10
CA VAL A 52 -0.37 -7.58 -0.66
C VAL A 52 -1.74 -8.00 -0.15
N PHE A 53 -2.80 -7.24 -0.45
CA PHE A 53 -4.11 -7.41 0.18
C PHE A 53 -5.06 -8.30 -0.61
N VAL A 54 -5.18 -8.08 -1.93
CA VAL A 54 -6.11 -8.86 -2.78
C VAL A 54 -5.92 -10.38 -2.65
N PRO A 55 -4.68 -10.93 -2.61
CA PRO A 55 -4.47 -12.37 -2.45
C PRO A 55 -4.90 -12.92 -1.09
N LEU A 56 -4.97 -12.06 -0.07
CA LEU A 56 -5.28 -12.44 1.31
C LEU A 56 -6.75 -12.18 1.68
N ALA A 57 -7.35 -11.13 1.13
CA ALA A 57 -8.72 -10.70 1.44
C ALA A 57 -9.78 -11.58 0.77
N GLY A 58 -9.55 -12.00 -0.48
CA GLY A 58 -10.50 -12.82 -1.26
C GLY A 58 -10.86 -14.14 -0.58
N PRO A 59 -9.87 -15.00 -0.22
CA PRO A 59 -10.12 -16.25 0.48
C PRO A 59 -10.71 -16.09 1.89
N ALA A 60 -10.61 -14.89 2.47
CA ALA A 60 -11.03 -14.62 3.84
C ALA A 60 -12.41 -13.98 3.97
N GLY A 61 -13.05 -13.59 2.85
CA GLY A 61 -14.32 -12.87 2.87
C GLY A 61 -14.25 -11.47 3.49
N LEU A 62 -13.04 -10.93 3.72
CA LEU A 62 -12.84 -9.65 4.38
C LEU A 62 -13.07 -8.48 3.43
N HIS A 63 -14.02 -7.61 3.77
CA HIS A 63 -14.32 -6.39 3.03
C HIS A 63 -13.71 -5.21 3.78
N VAL A 64 -12.63 -4.65 3.23
CA VAL A 64 -11.90 -3.52 3.81
C VAL A 64 -12.05 -2.33 2.87
N SER A 65 -12.41 -1.16 3.39
CA SER A 65 -12.56 0.05 2.57
C SER A 65 -11.21 0.48 1.99
N THR A 66 -11.25 1.16 0.83
CA THR A 66 -10.03 1.68 0.18
C THR A 66 -9.21 2.57 1.11
N VAL A 67 -9.87 3.38 1.94
CA VAL A 67 -9.22 4.29 2.88
C VAL A 67 -8.46 3.52 3.97
N ARG A 68 -9.05 2.48 4.56
CA ARG A 68 -8.38 1.60 5.54
C ARG A 68 -7.18 0.89 4.94
N LEU A 69 -7.31 0.40 3.70
CA LEU A 69 -6.18 -0.16 2.95
C LEU A 69 -5.08 0.90 2.74
N GLN A 70 -5.45 2.14 2.45
CA GLN A 70 -4.52 3.26 2.29
C GLN A 70 -3.73 3.57 3.56
N LEU A 71 -4.41 3.62 4.69
CA LEU A 71 -3.76 3.80 5.99
C LEU A 71 -2.82 2.64 6.33
N ALA A 72 -3.24 1.41 6.07
CA ALA A 72 -2.43 0.23 6.36
C ALA A 72 -1.16 0.20 5.48
N LEU A 73 -1.29 0.44 4.18
CA LEU A 73 -0.15 0.52 3.26
C LEU A 73 0.75 1.71 3.55
N GLY A 74 0.20 2.86 3.95
CA GLY A 74 0.99 4.02 4.39
C GLY A 74 1.86 3.68 5.61
N THR A 75 1.27 3.02 6.60
CA THR A 75 1.95 2.55 7.81
C THR A 75 3.13 1.62 7.47
N LEU A 76 2.88 0.61 6.64
CA LEU A 76 3.89 -0.34 6.19
C LEU A 76 5.00 0.34 5.36
N SER A 77 4.63 1.26 4.48
CA SER A 77 5.55 1.99 3.62
C SER A 77 6.49 2.90 4.42
N ALA A 78 5.96 3.58 5.44
CA ALA A 78 6.76 4.40 6.35
C ALA A 78 7.77 3.53 7.13
N ALA A 79 7.35 2.38 7.66
CA ALA A 79 8.24 1.45 8.34
C ALA A 79 9.34 0.91 7.42
N ALA A 80 9.02 0.55 6.18
CA ALA A 80 10.02 0.13 5.20
C ALA A 80 11.02 1.25 4.85
N MET A 81 10.56 2.49 4.71
CA MET A 81 11.45 3.63 4.47
C MET A 81 12.42 3.85 5.63
N MET A 82 11.93 3.80 6.87
CA MET A 82 12.75 3.91 8.07
C MET A 82 13.80 2.81 8.16
N ARG A 83 13.42 1.55 7.87
CA ARG A 83 14.31 0.39 7.92
C ARG A 83 15.34 0.37 6.79
N TYR A 84 14.91 0.41 5.53
CA TYR A 84 15.79 0.12 4.39
C TYR A 84 16.49 1.36 3.81
N GLN A 85 15.80 2.50 3.81
CA GLN A 85 16.31 3.70 3.15
C GLN A 85 17.04 4.62 4.12
N MET A 86 16.41 4.89 5.27
CA MET A 86 16.96 5.75 6.31
C MET A 86 17.88 4.99 7.27
N LYS A 87 17.73 3.66 7.35
CA LYS A 87 18.50 2.77 8.22
C LYS A 87 18.48 3.23 9.69
N LEU A 88 17.30 3.58 10.19
CA LEU A 88 17.12 4.02 11.57
C LEU A 88 17.23 2.85 12.55
N GLU A 89 18.04 3.00 13.59
CA GLU A 89 18.12 2.00 14.66
C GLU A 89 17.05 2.23 15.73
N PRO A 90 16.50 1.16 16.35
CA PRO A 90 16.84 -0.26 16.16
C PRO A 90 16.12 -0.92 14.97
N LEU A 91 15.29 -0.18 14.22
CA LEU A 91 14.46 -0.74 13.15
C LEU A 91 15.26 -1.34 11.99
N ALA A 92 16.48 -0.86 11.74
CA ALA A 92 17.33 -1.36 10.67
C ALA A 92 17.92 -2.75 10.99
N SER A 93 18.35 -2.95 12.24
CA SER A 93 18.99 -4.18 12.71
C SER A 93 18.02 -5.22 13.29
N MET A 94 16.80 -4.82 13.66
CA MET A 94 15.78 -5.72 14.21
C MET A 94 15.52 -6.94 13.31
N ASP A 95 15.25 -8.10 13.90
CA ASP A 95 14.84 -9.27 13.13
C ASP A 95 13.50 -9.01 12.44
N LEU A 96 13.29 -9.63 11.26
CA LEU A 96 12.07 -9.41 10.51
C LEU A 96 10.83 -9.92 11.24
N GLU A 97 10.90 -11.05 11.94
CA GLU A 97 9.77 -11.59 12.69
C GLU A 97 9.38 -10.66 13.84
N ASP A 98 10.36 -10.15 14.58
CA ASP A 98 10.15 -9.19 15.66
C ASP A 98 9.52 -7.90 15.13
N LEU A 99 9.98 -7.43 13.96
CA LEU A 99 9.40 -6.27 13.30
C LEU A 99 7.94 -6.51 12.87
N VAL A 100 7.63 -7.69 12.32
CA VAL A 100 6.27 -8.07 11.93
C VAL A 100 5.36 -8.09 13.16
N GLN A 101 5.81 -8.70 14.26
CA GLN A 101 5.04 -8.74 15.51
C GLN A 101 4.82 -7.33 16.08
N ALA A 102 5.87 -6.49 16.08
CA ALA A 102 5.78 -5.11 16.56
C ALA A 102 4.84 -4.23 15.73
N LEU A 103 4.79 -4.41 14.41
CA LEU A 103 3.96 -3.61 13.50
C LEU A 103 2.52 -4.11 13.37
N THR A 104 2.26 -5.38 13.66
CA THR A 104 0.92 -5.99 13.52
C THR A 104 -0.19 -5.19 14.23
N PRO A 105 -0.03 -4.70 15.48
CA PRO A 105 -1.04 -3.87 16.13
C PRO A 105 -1.32 -2.55 15.41
N ALA A 106 -0.29 -1.89 14.87
CA ALA A 106 -0.46 -0.63 14.15
C ALA A 106 -1.21 -0.85 12.82
N VAL A 107 -0.85 -1.90 12.08
CA VAL A 107 -1.53 -2.28 10.83
C VAL A 107 -2.98 -2.66 11.10
N ARG A 108 -3.25 -3.40 12.17
CA ARG A 108 -4.62 -3.73 12.62
C ARG A 108 -5.43 -2.46 12.92
N GLY A 109 -4.85 -1.52 13.67
CA GLY A 109 -5.48 -0.24 13.96
C GLY A 109 -5.84 0.53 12.68
N ALA A 110 -4.93 0.57 11.71
CA ALA A 110 -5.18 1.17 10.40
C ALA A 110 -6.30 0.47 9.61
N LEU A 111 -6.38 -0.87 9.70
CA LEU A 111 -7.42 -1.66 9.05
C LEU A 111 -8.80 -1.55 9.72
N GLN A 112 -8.83 -1.20 11.00
CA GLN A 112 -10.05 -0.99 11.77
C GLN A 112 -10.47 0.47 11.84
N ALA A 113 -9.59 1.40 11.46
CA ALA A 113 -9.84 2.84 11.51
C ALA A 113 -11.17 3.18 10.82
N GLU A 114 -12.04 3.89 11.53
CA GLU A 114 -13.24 4.47 10.95
C GLU A 114 -12.86 5.82 10.33
N PRO A 115 -12.89 5.96 9.00
CA PRO A 115 -12.66 7.26 8.40
C PRO A 115 -13.74 8.22 8.89
N VAL A 116 -13.32 9.34 9.48
CA VAL A 116 -14.22 10.39 9.95
C VAL A 116 -14.54 11.31 8.77
N GLY A 117 -15.83 11.49 8.48
CA GLY A 117 -16.34 12.35 7.40
C GLY A 117 -16.90 11.60 6.20
N GLU A 118 -17.77 12.27 5.44
CA GLU A 118 -18.28 11.78 4.15
C GLU A 118 -17.14 11.85 3.13
N ILE A 119 -16.45 10.74 2.92
CA ILE A 119 -15.41 10.66 1.89
C ILE A 119 -16.12 10.39 0.58
N GLU A 120 -16.39 11.44 -0.20
CA GLU A 120 -16.81 11.29 -1.59
C GLU A 120 -15.88 10.29 -2.29
N ALA A 121 -16.48 9.37 -3.05
CA ALA A 121 -15.72 8.42 -3.83
C ALA A 121 -14.70 9.20 -4.66
N TRP A 122 -13.42 8.90 -4.45
CA TRP A 122 -12.31 9.57 -5.10
C TRP A 122 -12.56 9.73 -6.61
N ASP A 123 -12.79 10.96 -7.05
CA ASP A 123 -12.92 11.30 -8.45
C ASP A 123 -11.52 11.54 -9.04
N ASP A 124 -11.09 10.60 -9.89
CA ASP A 124 -9.82 10.70 -10.62
C ASP A 124 -9.77 11.95 -11.54
N GLU A 125 -10.92 12.57 -11.88
CA GLU A 125 -10.96 13.85 -12.62
C GLU A 125 -10.77 15.09 -11.73
N ALA A 126 -11.15 15.04 -10.45
CA ALA A 126 -11.16 16.19 -9.54
C ALA A 126 -9.92 16.30 -8.62
N ALA A 127 -8.93 15.43 -8.75
CA ALA A 127 -7.76 15.41 -7.88
C ALA A 127 -6.98 16.75 -7.92
N PRO A 128 -6.61 17.36 -6.76
CA PRO A 128 -5.97 18.68 -6.68
C PRO A 128 -4.49 18.70 -7.09
N TYR A 129 -3.99 17.60 -7.64
CA TYR A 129 -2.63 17.52 -8.17
C TYR A 129 -2.69 17.66 -9.70
N PRO A 130 -1.81 18.49 -10.31
CA PRO A 130 -1.71 18.52 -11.76
C PRO A 130 -1.40 17.10 -12.25
N ARG A 131 -2.18 16.61 -13.23
CA ARG A 131 -1.90 15.33 -13.88
C ARG A 131 -0.45 15.37 -14.35
N ALA A 132 0.38 14.44 -13.88
CA ALA A 132 1.70 14.24 -14.46
C ALA A 132 1.50 14.03 -15.97
N GLU A 133 2.16 14.86 -16.79
CA GLU A 133 2.01 14.82 -18.23
C GLU A 133 2.19 13.37 -18.72
N PRO A 134 1.31 12.85 -19.60
CA PRO A 134 1.39 11.47 -20.05
C PRO A 134 2.75 11.20 -20.67
N HIS A 135 3.55 10.35 -20.01
CA HIS A 135 4.81 9.86 -20.57
C HIS A 135 4.49 9.19 -21.92
N ARG A 136 5.25 9.51 -22.98
CA ARG A 136 5.00 9.08 -24.38
C ARG A 136 4.77 7.56 -24.58
N LEU A 137 5.10 6.73 -23.59
CA LEU A 137 4.89 5.29 -23.59
C LEU A 137 3.44 4.87 -23.20
N ASP A 138 2.67 5.73 -22.52
CA ASP A 138 1.29 5.44 -22.06
C ASP A 138 0.24 5.60 -23.20
N ALA A 139 0.60 6.22 -24.32
CA ALA A 139 -0.30 6.45 -25.47
C ALA A 139 -0.78 5.16 -26.19
N ARG A 140 -0.21 3.99 -25.85
CA ARG A 140 -0.46 2.72 -26.56
C ARG A 140 -1.44 1.77 -25.85
N ARG A 141 -2.00 2.10 -24.68
CA ARG A 141 -2.90 1.18 -23.96
C ARG A 141 -4.20 1.86 -23.53
N GLN A 142 -5.22 1.74 -24.38
CA GLN A 142 -6.59 2.13 -24.09
C GLN A 142 -7.27 1.06 -23.23
N TRP A 143 -7.29 1.23 -21.91
CA TRP A 143 -8.11 0.40 -21.02
C TRP A 143 -9.40 1.16 -20.73
N LYS A 144 -10.49 0.81 -21.43
CA LYS A 144 -11.83 1.30 -21.10
C LYS A 144 -12.34 0.51 -19.89
N LEU A 145 -12.27 1.10 -18.70
CA LEU A 145 -13.04 0.63 -17.54
C LEU A 145 -14.42 1.29 -17.60
N THR A 146 -15.35 0.64 -18.31
CA THR A 146 -16.77 0.95 -18.21
C THR A 146 -17.32 0.37 -16.91
N GLY A 147 -17.51 1.22 -15.90
CA GLY A 147 -18.20 0.88 -14.66
C GLY A 147 -19.58 1.52 -14.63
N ARG A 148 -20.61 0.77 -15.04
CA ARG A 148 -21.99 0.98 -14.61
C ARG A 148 -22.32 -0.21 -13.72
N LEU A 149 -22.65 0.02 -12.46
CA LEU A 149 -23.23 -1.00 -11.59
C LEU A 149 -24.69 -0.62 -11.35
N SER A 150 -25.56 -1.57 -11.68
CA SER A 150 -26.95 -1.65 -11.27
C SER A 150 -27.01 -2.30 -9.89
#